data_AF-A0A6S6G119-F1
#
_entry.id   AF-A0A6S6G119-F1
#
_cell.length_a   1.000
_cell.length_b   1.000
_cell.length_c   1.000
_cell.angle_alpha   90.00
_cell.angle_beta   90.00
_cell.angle_gamma   90.00
#
_symmetry.space_group_name_H-M   'P 1'
#
loop_
_entity.id
_entity.type
_entity.pdbx_description
1 polymer ?
#
loop_
_entity_poly.entity_id
_entity_poly.type
_entity_poly.pdbx_seq_one_letter_code
_entity_poly.pdbx_strand_id
1 'polypeptide(L)'
;MSGGDLTRRALIGSSAALLLAGRAGAVAPPWITAPSGLFVNTVEDGVFTFRGIRYGTAERFRAPLAYATPGQVRQATAFGPVAPQAGSSYGPQSEDCLYLNVWTTNPDTTAKLPVMVYIHGGAYSGGSSTDPAAARRSRRCWECPPPRGYSTAPRR
;
A
#
# COMPACT_ATOMS: atom_id res chain seq x y z
N MET A 1 -15.00 78.15 -32.53
CA MET A 1 -15.96 77.03 -32.67
C MET A 1 -15.68 76.35 -34.00
N SER A 2 -14.99 75.21 -33.98
CA SER A 2 -14.95 74.26 -35.09
C SER A 2 -14.49 72.93 -34.49
N GLY A 3 -15.43 72.01 -34.33
CA GLY A 3 -15.22 70.68 -33.78
C GLY A 3 -14.71 69.76 -34.86
N GLY A 4 -13.63 69.02 -34.55
CA GLY A 4 -13.19 67.88 -35.33
C GLY A 4 -13.86 66.62 -34.80
N ASP A 5 -14.70 66.01 -35.64
CA ASP A 5 -15.44 64.78 -35.40
C ASP A 5 -14.51 63.59 -35.12
N LEU A 6 -14.66 62.96 -33.94
CA LEU A 6 -14.09 61.64 -33.66
C LEU A 6 -15.14 60.57 -33.98
N THR A 7 -14.99 60.03 -35.18
CA THR A 7 -15.85 59.04 -35.83
C THR A 7 -15.77 57.66 -35.16
N ARG A 8 -16.88 56.93 -35.17
CA ARG A 8 -17.21 55.60 -34.59
C ARG A 8 -16.31 54.39 -34.93
N ARG A 9 -15.01 54.54 -35.20
CA ARG A 9 -14.13 53.42 -35.59
C ARG A 9 -12.81 53.42 -34.81
N ALA A 10 -12.79 52.72 -33.67
CA ALA A 10 -11.65 51.95 -33.19
C ALA A 10 -12.00 51.17 -31.90
N LEU A 11 -13.13 50.48 -31.90
CA LEU A 11 -13.33 49.31 -31.04
C LEU A 11 -12.87 48.10 -31.84
N ILE A 12 -12.06 47.24 -31.23
CA ILE A 12 -11.71 45.84 -31.53
C ILE A 12 -10.19 45.65 -31.43
N GLY A 13 -9.81 45.03 -30.32
CA GLY A 13 -8.46 44.52 -30.06
C GLY A 13 -8.50 43.51 -28.92
N SER A 14 -9.51 42.63 -28.93
CA SER A 14 -9.63 41.53 -27.96
C SER A 14 -8.60 40.47 -28.29
N SER A 15 -7.42 40.55 -27.70
CA SER A 15 -6.45 39.45 -27.73
C SER A 15 -6.94 38.37 -26.78
N ALA A 16 -7.56 37.33 -27.36
CA ALA A 16 -7.97 36.13 -26.68
C ALA A 16 -6.75 35.45 -26.04
N ALA A 17 -6.67 35.49 -24.70
CA ALA A 17 -5.73 34.68 -23.95
C ALA A 17 -6.16 33.21 -24.08
N LEU A 18 -5.44 32.45 -24.91
CA LEU A 18 -5.63 31.01 -25.04
C LEU A 18 -5.12 30.36 -23.74
N LEU A 19 -6.02 30.14 -22.78
CA LEU A 19 -5.74 29.35 -21.59
C LEU A 19 -5.50 27.90 -22.02
N LEU A 20 -4.24 27.50 -22.20
CA LEU A 20 -3.85 26.10 -22.14
C LEU A 20 -4.07 25.62 -20.69
N ALA A 21 -5.31 25.24 -20.37
CA ALA A 21 -5.58 24.42 -19.20
C ALA A 21 -5.03 23.02 -19.49
N GLY A 22 -3.73 22.82 -19.20
CA GLY A 22 -3.13 21.50 -19.19
C GLY A 22 -3.96 20.60 -18.28
N ARG A 23 -4.50 19.51 -18.82
CA ARG A 23 -5.08 18.45 -17.99
C ARG A 23 -3.95 17.87 -17.15
N ALA A 24 -3.86 18.29 -15.89
CA ALA A 24 -3.09 17.54 -14.90
C ALA A 24 -3.71 16.14 -14.85
N GLY A 25 -2.99 15.15 -15.39
CA GLY A 25 -3.37 13.75 -15.26
C GLY A 25 -3.48 13.42 -13.78
N ALA A 26 -4.58 12.79 -13.37
CA ALA A 26 -4.75 12.36 -12.00
C ALA A 26 -3.60 11.41 -11.64
N VAL A 27 -2.71 11.86 -10.74
CA VAL A 27 -1.70 10.99 -10.15
C VAL A 27 -2.46 9.93 -9.37
N ALA A 28 -2.24 8.66 -9.69
CA ALA A 28 -2.85 7.57 -8.96
C ALA A 28 -2.52 7.72 -7.46
N PRO A 29 -3.50 7.56 -6.57
CA PRO A 29 -3.27 7.72 -5.15
C PRO A 29 -2.15 6.78 -4.67
N PRO A 30 -1.25 7.23 -3.77
CA PRO A 30 -0.08 6.47 -3.35
C PRO A 30 -0.41 5.34 -2.35
N TRP A 31 -1.64 4.84 -2.34
CA TRP A 31 -2.12 3.82 -1.42
C TRP A 31 -2.95 2.75 -2.13
N ILE A 32 -2.92 1.53 -1.61
CA ILE A 32 -3.80 0.44 -2.03
C ILE A 32 -5.07 0.45 -1.17
N THR A 33 -6.21 0.26 -1.83
CA THR A 33 -7.52 0.23 -1.16
C THR A 33 -7.85 -1.19 -0.70
N ALA A 34 -8.23 -1.34 0.56
CA ALA A 34 -8.75 -2.57 1.13
C ALA A 34 -9.97 -2.28 2.01
N PRO A 35 -10.84 -3.26 2.29
CA PRO A 35 -11.98 -3.07 3.20
C PRO A 35 -11.59 -2.55 4.59
N SER A 36 -10.38 -2.91 5.07
CA SER A 36 -9.86 -2.52 6.38
C SER A 36 -9.21 -1.13 6.39
N GLY A 37 -9.00 -0.49 5.24
CA GLY A 37 -8.37 0.84 5.15
C GLY A 37 -7.59 1.06 3.85
N LEU A 38 -6.87 2.18 3.79
CA LEU A 38 -6.00 2.54 2.69
C LEU A 38 -4.55 2.41 3.14
N PHE A 39 -3.71 1.69 2.40
CA PHE A 39 -2.36 1.35 2.86
C PHE A 39 -1.27 1.83 1.91
N VAL A 40 -0.31 2.56 2.45
CA VAL A 40 0.93 2.95 1.76
C VAL A 40 1.97 1.86 1.99
N ASN A 41 2.58 1.35 0.93
CA ASN A 41 3.57 0.28 0.96
C ASN A 41 4.98 0.80 0.63
N THR A 42 5.99 -0.05 0.89
CA THR A 42 7.29 0.06 0.22
C THR A 42 7.36 -0.92 -0.95
N VAL A 43 8.28 -0.68 -1.89
CA VAL A 43 8.62 -1.65 -2.94
C VAL A 43 10.09 -2.01 -2.75
N GLU A 44 10.35 -3.30 -2.57
CA GLU A 44 11.70 -3.82 -2.32
C GLU A 44 11.93 -5.02 -3.23
N ASP A 45 12.97 -4.96 -4.06
CA ASP A 45 13.30 -6.02 -5.04
C ASP A 45 12.12 -6.38 -5.97
N GLY A 46 11.30 -5.40 -6.34
CA GLY A 46 10.09 -5.60 -7.17
C GLY A 46 8.90 -6.21 -6.42
N VAL A 47 8.98 -6.36 -5.10
CA VAL A 47 7.90 -6.88 -4.25
C VAL A 47 7.26 -5.73 -3.47
N PHE A 48 5.95 -5.57 -3.63
CA PHE A 48 5.13 -4.66 -2.84
C PHE A 48 5.04 -5.21 -1.42
N THR A 49 5.53 -4.42 -0.47
CA THR A 49 5.70 -4.82 0.92
C THR A 49 4.87 -3.93 1.83
N PHE A 50 3.96 -4.56 2.56
CA PHE A 50 3.12 -3.93 3.56
C PHE A 50 3.50 -4.49 4.93
N ARG A 51 3.93 -3.64 5.85
CA ARG A 51 4.34 -4.03 7.19
C ARG A 51 3.52 -3.31 8.24
N GLY A 52 3.30 -3.94 9.39
CA GLY A 52 2.63 -3.29 10.51
C GLY A 52 1.15 -2.99 10.24
N ILE A 53 0.47 -3.83 9.46
CA ILE A 53 -0.99 -3.74 9.32
C ILE A 53 -1.62 -4.32 10.59
N ARG A 54 -2.25 -3.46 11.38
CA ARG A 54 -3.06 -3.92 12.52
C ARG A 54 -4.29 -4.67 12.02
N TYR A 55 -4.48 -5.90 12.49
CA TYR A 55 -5.66 -6.71 12.16
C TYR A 55 -6.66 -6.81 13.33
N GLY A 56 -6.24 -6.48 14.54
CA GLY A 56 -7.11 -6.53 15.71
C GLY A 56 -6.67 -5.64 16.86
N THR A 57 -7.54 -5.56 17.86
CA THR A 57 -7.28 -5.04 19.20
C THR A 57 -7.81 -6.03 20.21
N ALA A 58 -7.19 -6.12 21.38
CA ALA A 58 -7.67 -7.00 22.43
C ALA A 58 -7.41 -6.36 23.80
N GLU A 59 -8.37 -6.51 24.70
CA GLU A 59 -8.09 -6.36 26.12
C GLU A 59 -7.40 -7.61 26.64
N ARG A 60 -6.66 -7.46 27.74
CA ARG A 60 -5.95 -8.58 28.34
C ARG A 60 -6.93 -9.71 28.70
N PHE A 61 -6.61 -10.92 28.27
CA PHE A 61 -7.40 -12.14 28.50
C PHE A 61 -8.82 -12.12 27.90
N ARG A 62 -9.04 -11.29 26.87
CA ARG A 62 -10.28 -11.30 26.08
C ARG A 62 -9.99 -11.69 24.63
N ALA A 63 -11.04 -12.15 23.94
CA ALA A 63 -10.96 -12.40 22.51
C ALA A 63 -10.65 -11.10 21.76
N PRO A 64 -9.88 -11.16 20.66
CA PRO A 64 -9.59 -9.98 19.86
C PRO A 64 -10.84 -9.49 19.12
N LEU A 65 -10.96 -8.18 18.99
CA LEU A 65 -11.90 -7.51 18.11
C LEU A 65 -11.20 -7.17 16.79
N ALA A 66 -11.94 -7.30 15.69
CA ALA A 66 -11.44 -6.91 14.38
C ALA A 66 -11.11 -5.41 14.35
N TYR A 67 -9.97 -5.06 13.76
CA TYR A 67 -9.59 -3.66 13.58
C TYR A 67 -9.69 -3.28 12.10
N ALA A 68 -10.49 -2.26 11.82
CA ALA A 68 -10.63 -1.67 10.50
C ALA A 68 -10.79 -0.15 10.62
N THR A 69 -10.20 0.57 9.67
CA THR A 69 -10.31 2.02 9.54
C THR A 69 -10.64 2.38 8.08
N PRO A 70 -11.85 2.06 7.60
CA PRO A 70 -12.22 2.28 6.20
C PRO A 70 -12.01 3.73 5.78
N GLY A 71 -11.41 3.93 4.60
CA GLY A 71 -11.12 5.27 4.06
C GLY A 71 -9.97 6.02 4.73
N GLN A 72 -9.36 5.49 5.81
CA GLN A 72 -8.19 6.11 6.45
C GLN A 72 -6.89 5.58 5.85
N VAL A 73 -5.98 6.50 5.52
CA VAL A 73 -4.63 6.19 5.02
C VAL A 73 -3.72 5.83 6.18
N ARG A 74 -3.06 4.68 6.06
CA ARG A 74 -2.11 4.14 7.04
C ARG A 74 -0.78 3.82 6.39
N GLN A 75 0.30 4.20 7.06
CA GLN A 75 1.65 3.84 6.66
C GLN A 75 1.91 2.37 7.02
N ALA A 76 1.99 1.50 6.01
CA ALA A 76 2.33 0.09 6.16
C ALA A 76 3.78 -0.15 5.72
N THR A 77 4.70 0.67 6.20
CA THR A 77 6.10 0.70 5.73
C THR A 77 7.09 0.14 6.76
N ALA A 78 6.69 0.03 8.02
CA ALA A 78 7.49 -0.47 9.13
C ALA A 78 6.75 -1.55 9.93
N PHE A 79 7.51 -2.42 10.59
CA PHE A 79 6.93 -3.45 11.45
C PHE A 79 6.29 -2.84 12.71
N GLY A 80 5.17 -3.44 13.13
CA GLY A 80 4.60 -3.18 14.46
C GLY A 80 5.41 -3.85 15.56
N PRO A 81 5.14 -3.52 16.84
CA PRO A 81 5.74 -4.19 17.97
C PRO A 81 5.34 -5.68 18.03
N VAL A 82 6.22 -6.49 18.60
CA VAL A 82 6.01 -7.93 18.79
C VAL A 82 5.35 -8.21 20.14
N ALA A 83 4.76 -9.40 20.29
CA ALA A 83 4.14 -9.80 21.55
C ALA A 83 5.18 -9.87 22.69
N PRO A 84 4.80 -9.48 23.93
CA PRO A 84 5.71 -9.53 25.08
C PRO A 84 6.16 -10.97 25.34
N GLN A 85 7.46 -11.19 25.36
CA GLN A 85 8.08 -12.51 25.52
C GLN A 85 9.53 -12.37 26.07
N ALA A 86 9.95 -13.32 26.89
CA ALA A 86 11.27 -13.28 27.51
C ALA A 86 12.40 -13.50 26.49
N GLY A 87 13.48 -12.73 26.59
CA GLY A 87 14.69 -12.93 25.79
C GLY A 87 14.54 -12.66 24.28
N SER A 88 13.46 -11.99 23.84
CA SER A 88 13.23 -11.73 22.41
C SER A 88 14.22 -10.71 21.83
N SER A 89 14.72 -11.04 20.64
CA SER A 89 15.49 -10.17 19.75
C SER A 89 14.69 -9.70 18.53
N TYR A 90 13.39 -9.97 18.48
CA TYR A 90 12.54 -9.74 17.29
C TYR A 90 12.11 -8.28 17.08
N GLY A 91 12.41 -7.38 18.03
CA GLY A 91 12.08 -5.96 17.95
C GLY A 91 11.42 -5.42 19.23
N PRO A 92 10.90 -4.18 19.19
CA PRO A 92 10.16 -3.58 20.31
C PRO A 92 8.96 -4.44 20.70
N GLN A 93 8.70 -4.55 22.00
CA GLN A 93 7.63 -5.38 22.56
C GLN A 93 6.50 -4.52 23.11
N SER A 94 5.25 -4.95 22.91
CA SER A 94 4.06 -4.30 23.46
C SER A 94 2.89 -5.29 23.54
N GLU A 95 1.97 -5.14 24.48
CA GLU A 95 0.69 -5.89 24.45
C GLU A 95 -0.13 -5.53 23.22
N ASP A 96 0.11 -4.35 22.67
CA ASP A 96 -0.45 -3.90 21.41
C ASP A 96 0.28 -4.54 20.21
N CYS A 97 0.15 -5.86 20.02
CA CYS A 97 1.00 -6.64 19.10
C CYS A 97 0.25 -7.33 17.95
N LEU A 98 -1.04 -7.05 17.75
CA LEU A 98 -1.88 -7.71 16.74
C LEU A 98 -1.66 -7.12 15.33
N TYR A 99 -0.48 -7.40 14.79
CA TYR A 99 0.01 -6.92 13.50
C TYR A 99 0.35 -8.05 12.54
N LEU A 100 0.07 -7.83 11.26
CA LEU A 100 0.47 -8.69 10.16
C LEU A 100 1.24 -7.90 9.09
N ASN A 101 1.88 -8.64 8.20
CA ASN A 101 2.64 -8.11 7.08
C ASN A 101 2.24 -8.86 5.80
N VAL A 102 2.27 -8.19 4.66
CA VAL A 102 1.89 -8.73 3.35
C VAL A 102 2.98 -8.43 2.34
N TRP A 103 3.29 -9.42 1.50
CA TRP A 103 4.22 -9.31 0.39
C TRP A 103 3.57 -9.84 -0.87
N THR A 104 3.58 -9.06 -1.95
CA THR A 104 3.03 -9.45 -3.25
C THR A 104 3.83 -8.86 -4.39
N THR A 105 3.96 -9.59 -5.50
CA THR A 105 4.55 -9.08 -6.75
C THR A 105 3.55 -8.29 -7.59
N ASN A 106 2.25 -8.44 -7.32
CA ASN A 106 1.18 -7.71 -7.98
C ASN A 106 0.15 -7.22 -6.94
N PRO A 107 0.00 -5.91 -6.73
CA PRO A 107 -0.94 -5.34 -5.77
C PRO A 107 -2.35 -5.18 -6.35
N ASP A 108 -2.57 -5.51 -7.63
CA ASP A 108 -3.88 -5.48 -8.27
C ASP A 108 -4.84 -6.47 -7.60
N THR A 109 -5.97 -5.96 -7.11
CA THR A 109 -7.00 -6.75 -6.41
C THR A 109 -7.69 -7.77 -7.33
N THR A 110 -7.57 -7.61 -8.64
CA THR A 110 -8.12 -8.52 -9.65
C THR A 110 -7.19 -9.67 -10.04
N ALA A 111 -5.90 -9.61 -9.66
CA ALA A 111 -4.91 -10.63 -10.03
C ALA A 111 -5.18 -12.01 -9.42
N LYS A 112 -5.93 -12.08 -8.32
CA LYS A 112 -6.34 -13.31 -7.60
C LYS A 112 -5.20 -14.33 -7.43
N LEU A 113 -4.04 -13.85 -6.99
CA LEU A 113 -2.88 -14.70 -6.72
C LEU A 113 -3.16 -15.68 -5.56
N PRO A 114 -2.54 -16.87 -5.55
CA PRO A 114 -2.57 -17.76 -4.39
C PRO A 114 -2.07 -17.05 -3.13
N VAL A 115 -2.79 -17.21 -2.02
CA VAL A 115 -2.42 -16.61 -0.73
C VAL A 115 -1.79 -17.66 0.18
N MET A 116 -0.56 -17.40 0.61
CA MET A 116 0.12 -18.19 1.63
C MET A 116 0.10 -17.42 2.96
N VAL A 117 -0.47 -18.04 4.00
CA VAL A 117 -0.49 -17.49 5.36
C VAL A 117 0.52 -18.25 6.20
N TYR A 118 1.54 -17.55 6.69
CA TYR A 118 2.56 -18.13 7.58
C TYR A 118 2.29 -17.74 9.03
N ILE A 119 2.25 -18.75 9.90
CA ILE A 119 2.16 -18.59 11.34
C ILE A 119 3.53 -18.99 11.90
N HIS A 120 4.17 -18.08 12.63
CA HIS A 120 5.49 -18.34 13.17
C HIS A 120 5.46 -19.45 14.25
N GLY A 121 6.58 -20.14 14.41
CA GLY A 121 6.79 -21.09 15.51
C GLY A 121 7.07 -20.38 16.84
N GLY A 122 7.62 -21.14 17.80
CA GLY A 122 8.02 -20.62 19.12
C GLY A 122 7.14 -21.08 20.28
N ALA A 123 6.51 -22.25 20.14
CA ALA A 123 5.83 -22.98 21.22
C ALA A 123 4.78 -22.13 22.01
N TYR A 124 4.14 -21.17 21.33
CA TYR A 124 3.16 -20.24 21.91
C TYR A 124 3.71 -19.28 22.99
N SER A 125 5.00 -19.33 23.29
CA SER A 125 5.66 -18.47 24.28
C SER A 125 6.66 -17.50 23.66
N GLY A 126 6.95 -17.64 22.36
CA GLY A 126 7.83 -16.74 21.63
C GLY A 126 7.65 -16.83 20.12
N GLY A 127 8.45 -16.04 19.40
CA GLY A 127 8.37 -15.88 17.95
C GLY A 127 7.67 -14.58 17.55
N SER A 128 7.79 -14.25 16.26
CA SER A 128 7.20 -13.05 15.67
C SER A 128 7.10 -13.17 14.14
N SER A 129 6.19 -12.38 13.54
CA SER A 129 6.15 -12.15 12.10
C SER A 129 7.35 -11.33 11.56
N THR A 130 8.16 -10.76 12.46
CA THR A 130 9.41 -10.04 12.17
C THR A 130 10.65 -10.93 12.17
N ASP A 131 10.52 -12.22 12.49
CA ASP A 131 11.63 -13.17 12.41
C ASP A 131 12.27 -13.13 11.01
N PRO A 132 13.60 -12.91 10.89
CA PRO A 132 14.30 -12.91 9.62
C PRO A 132 14.03 -14.16 8.77
N ALA A 133 13.82 -15.33 9.39
CA ALA A 133 13.45 -16.53 8.66
C ALA A 133 12.05 -16.43 8.04
N ALA A 134 11.08 -15.83 8.75
CA ALA A 134 9.74 -15.57 8.24
C ALA A 134 9.77 -14.54 7.10
N ALA A 135 10.49 -13.44 7.28
CA ALA A 135 10.62 -12.37 6.30
C ALA A 135 11.39 -12.79 5.04
N ARG A 136 12.38 -13.69 5.18
CA ARG A 136 13.12 -14.26 4.04
C ARG A 136 12.29 -15.30 3.29
N ARG A 137 11.53 -16.14 3.99
CA ARG A 137 10.66 -17.16 3.36
C ARG A 137 9.52 -16.52 2.57
N SER A 138 8.89 -15.46 3.07
CA SER A 138 7.83 -14.76 2.33
C SER A 138 8.32 -14.15 1.01
N ARG A 139 9.59 -13.70 0.94
CA ARG A 139 10.21 -13.27 -0.33
C ARG A 139 10.59 -14.44 -1.23
N ARG A 140 11.18 -15.50 -0.67
CA ARG A 140 11.63 -16.68 -1.44
C ARG A 140 10.49 -17.51 -2.04
N CYS A 141 9.31 -17.52 -1.43
CA CYS A 141 8.14 -18.18 -2.04
C CYS A 141 7.78 -17.58 -3.41
N TRP A 142 8.18 -16.33 -3.68
CA TRP A 142 8.01 -15.68 -4.97
C TRP A 142 9.20 -15.81 -5.92
N GLU A 143 10.33 -16.37 -5.46
CA GLU A 143 11.49 -16.71 -6.29
C GLU A 143 11.35 -18.07 -6.97
N CYS A 144 10.23 -18.78 -6.78
CA CYS A 144 9.98 -20.01 -7.53
C CYS A 144 9.84 -19.64 -9.02
N PRO A 145 10.76 -20.08 -9.91
CA PRO A 145 10.62 -19.80 -11.33
C PRO A 145 9.29 -20.37 -11.80
N PRO A 146 8.56 -19.68 -12.71
CA PRO A 146 7.32 -20.22 -13.24
C PRO A 146 7.58 -21.62 -13.81
N PRO A 147 6.63 -22.56 -13.70
CA PRO A 147 6.78 -23.87 -14.32
C PRO A 147 7.12 -23.64 -15.79
N ARG A 148 8.25 -24.21 -16.24
CA ARG A 148 8.65 -24.16 -17.66
C ARG A 148 7.51 -24.81 -18.46
N GLY A 149 6.66 -24.02 -19.11
CA GLY A 149 5.56 -24.61 -19.86
C GLY A 149 4.45 -23.71 -20.39
N TYR A 150 4.24 -22.49 -19.89
CA TYR A 150 3.22 -21.62 -20.49
C TYR A 150 3.87 -20.64 -21.48
N SER A 151 3.94 -21.08 -22.74
CA SER A 151 4.19 -20.23 -23.89
C SER A 151 3.11 -19.16 -24.00
N THR A 152 3.48 -17.91 -23.73
CA THR A 152 2.69 -16.74 -24.09
C THR A 152 2.96 -16.37 -25.54
N ALA A 153 2.50 -17.19 -26.48
CA ALA A 153 2.39 -16.79 -27.88
C ALA A 153 1.00 -16.18 -28.12
N PRO A 154 0.87 -14.96 -28.66
CA PRO A 154 -0.42 -14.39 -29.00
C PRO A 154 -1.02 -15.22 -30.15
N ARG A 155 -2.22 -15.76 -29.95
CA ARG A 155 -3.01 -16.32 -31.06
C ARG A 155 -3.39 -15.17 -31.99
N ARG A 156 -2.93 -15.26 -33.24
CA ARG A 156 -3.51 -14.51 -34.36
C ARG A 156 -4.84 -15.12 -34.76
#